data_AF-A0AAV6DDX2-F1
#
_entry.id   AF-A0AAV6DDX2-F1
#
_cell.length_a   1.000
_cell.length_b   1.000
_cell.length_c   1.000
_cell.angle_alpha   90.00
_cell.angle_beta   90.00
_cell.angle_gamma   90.00
#
_symmetry.space_group_name_H-M   'P 1'
#
loop_
_entity.id
_entity.type
_entity.pdbx_description
1 polymer ?
#
loop_
_entity_poly.entity_id
_entity_poly.type
_entity_poly.pdbx_seq_one_letter_code
_entity_poly.pdbx_strand_id
1 'polypeptide(L)'
;MPRARLRLLFALILFALLRAPADAAPLPERTPPSGFTSLDGPSGGRTLAGTFTGNARSAAAVLGGMVGGLRGYFDGPPVVSSAVGDPRDRSIMAFFDARLQSTPVRGAIMVQLADGGGGAVAVLFDRPADIARSFKPMARQLAGGPGPGGPAPRAVPLQQQTTPDGKAAIGVPAGWRITGWGNGAVDVAGPQGQMVDVGIYLPIFSAPTYGGPIPGAVYLPFIADPTVAVRAVSEVLGRQAAARGGMGISDVEVVERVPTPPPTGAGQAAYMFLRSRVGGRPNLHFALVNTAIIDQRSWAYYYSTVGAPDGIFQRDFVTMLNVWRSWSLNPQVLRDRMQDAATKMRQTSEILQSAARGQSAAFDRANKGFDYYIRGVEVLEHTPTGARANFDRDYADAVVKANPTKFRLVPPSQYRTTD
;
A
#
# COMPACT_ATOMS: atom_id res chain seq x y z
N MET A 1 80.81 -20.79 -18.56
CA MET A 1 80.82 -20.20 -17.19
C MET A 1 80.43 -18.72 -17.30
N PRO A 2 79.69 -18.07 -16.38
CA PRO A 2 78.53 -18.53 -15.58
C PRO A 2 77.31 -17.54 -15.58
N ARG A 3 76.16 -18.06 -15.09
CA ARG A 3 74.99 -17.42 -14.41
C ARG A 3 73.88 -16.66 -15.18
N ALA A 4 72.77 -17.38 -15.38
CA ALA A 4 71.42 -17.20 -14.82
C ALA A 4 70.66 -15.85 -14.94
N ARG A 5 69.43 -15.89 -15.49
CA ARG A 5 68.15 -15.56 -14.79
C ARG A 5 66.89 -15.81 -15.66
N LEU A 6 66.13 -16.83 -15.22
CA LEU A 6 64.66 -16.98 -15.17
C LEU A 6 63.79 -15.79 -15.61
N ARG A 7 62.88 -15.98 -16.59
CA ARG A 7 61.52 -15.39 -16.58
C ARG A 7 60.48 -16.31 -17.22
N LEU A 8 59.49 -16.60 -16.37
CA LEU A 8 58.27 -17.40 -16.47
C LEU A 8 57.33 -16.96 -17.61
N LEU A 9 56.75 -17.93 -18.33
CA LEU A 9 55.49 -17.80 -19.06
C LEU A 9 54.34 -17.72 -18.04
N PHE A 10 53.48 -16.70 -18.15
CA PHE A 10 52.17 -16.66 -17.50
C PHE A 10 51.10 -16.44 -18.57
N ALA A 11 50.44 -17.51 -19.00
CA ALA A 11 49.18 -17.45 -19.72
C ALA A 11 48.05 -17.38 -18.68
N LEU A 12 47.43 -16.22 -18.54
CA LEU A 12 46.30 -16.01 -17.63
C LEU A 12 45.01 -16.32 -18.39
N ILE A 13 44.47 -17.52 -18.18
CA ILE A 13 43.12 -17.90 -18.61
C ILE A 13 42.14 -17.20 -17.67
N LEU A 14 41.49 -16.15 -18.17
CA LEU A 14 40.43 -15.44 -17.47
C LEU A 14 39.11 -16.22 -17.62
N PHE A 15 38.82 -17.13 -16.69
CA PHE A 15 37.50 -17.74 -16.57
C PHE A 15 36.52 -16.70 -16.00
N ALA A 16 35.72 -16.10 -16.88
CA ALA A 16 34.55 -15.31 -16.47
C ALA A 16 33.50 -16.27 -15.89
N LEU A 17 33.45 -16.38 -14.56
CA LEU A 17 32.32 -16.97 -13.85
C LEU A 17 31.10 -16.07 -14.01
N LEU A 18 30.26 -16.36 -15.01
CA LEU A 18 28.87 -15.96 -15.02
C LEU A 18 28.20 -16.54 -13.77
N ARG A 19 28.09 -15.73 -12.72
CA ARG A 19 27.33 -16.06 -11.52
C ARG A 19 25.85 -15.95 -11.87
N ALA A 20 25.22 -17.10 -12.15
CA ALA A 20 23.77 -17.20 -12.18
C ALA A 20 23.19 -16.54 -10.91
N PRO A 21 22.03 -15.88 -10.96
CA PRO A 21 21.35 -15.45 -9.73
C PRO A 21 21.20 -16.70 -8.87
N ALA A 22 21.80 -16.68 -7.68
CA ALA A 22 21.67 -17.79 -6.75
C ALA A 22 20.19 -17.91 -6.43
N ASP A 23 19.53 -18.93 -6.97
CA ASP A 23 18.24 -19.37 -6.47
C ASP A 23 18.42 -19.56 -4.97
N ALA A 24 17.74 -18.71 -4.20
CA ALA A 24 17.82 -18.77 -2.74
C ALA A 24 17.46 -20.20 -2.35
N ALA A 25 18.39 -20.89 -1.67
CA ALA A 25 18.19 -22.27 -1.24
C ALA A 25 16.80 -22.42 -0.60
N PRO A 26 16.06 -23.52 -0.80
CA PRO A 26 14.75 -23.70 -0.19
C PRO A 26 14.84 -23.55 1.34
N LEU A 27 13.74 -23.15 1.98
CA LEU A 27 13.68 -23.14 3.45
C LEU A 27 13.88 -24.58 3.97
N PRO A 28 14.54 -24.77 5.12
CA PRO A 28 14.73 -26.10 5.66
C PRO A 28 13.39 -26.83 5.85
N GLU A 29 13.34 -28.10 5.47
CA GLU A 29 12.13 -28.91 5.61
C GLU A 29 11.88 -29.33 7.06
N ARG A 30 10.62 -29.26 7.47
CA ARG A 30 10.19 -29.76 8.78
C ARG A 30 8.73 -30.18 8.69
N THR A 31 8.39 -31.30 9.32
CA THR A 31 7.01 -31.76 9.42
C THR A 31 6.15 -30.68 10.10
N PRO A 32 5.04 -30.23 9.49
CA PRO A 32 4.16 -29.24 10.10
C PRO A 32 3.56 -29.78 11.41
N PRO A 33 3.23 -28.92 12.38
CA PRO A 33 2.51 -29.33 13.58
C PRO A 33 1.17 -30.00 13.21
N SER A 34 0.67 -30.85 14.12
CA SER A 34 -0.67 -31.43 13.95
C SER A 34 -1.72 -30.35 13.71
N GLY A 35 -2.61 -30.58 12.74
CA GLY A 35 -3.63 -29.62 12.33
C GLY A 35 -3.18 -28.57 11.31
N PHE A 36 -1.90 -28.56 10.91
CA PHE A 36 -1.40 -27.70 9.85
C PHE A 36 -1.02 -28.50 8.60
N THR A 37 -1.34 -27.94 7.44
CA THR A 37 -0.82 -28.33 6.15
C THR A 37 0.26 -27.32 5.74
N SER A 38 1.42 -27.82 5.34
CA SER A 38 2.50 -27.01 4.79
C SER A 38 2.33 -26.87 3.28
N LEU A 39 2.45 -25.64 2.79
CA LEU A 39 2.44 -25.31 1.37
C LEU A 39 3.66 -24.45 1.08
N ASP A 40 4.48 -24.87 0.11
CA ASP A 40 5.57 -24.03 -0.37
C ASP A 40 5.02 -22.88 -1.21
N GLY A 41 5.59 -21.70 -0.99
CA GLY A 41 5.18 -20.50 -1.70
C GLY A 41 5.71 -20.51 -3.14
N PRO A 42 4.91 -20.07 -4.13
CA PRO A 42 5.28 -20.09 -5.54
C PRO A 42 6.44 -19.14 -5.92
N SER A 43 6.95 -18.37 -4.97
CA SER A 43 8.11 -17.48 -5.16
C SER A 43 9.10 -17.56 -4.00
N GLY A 44 9.15 -18.72 -3.34
CA GLY A 44 9.83 -18.93 -2.07
C GLY A 44 8.88 -18.78 -0.88
N GLY A 45 9.41 -18.98 0.32
CA GLY A 45 8.63 -18.96 1.55
C GLY A 45 7.81 -20.22 1.77
N ARG A 46 7.13 -20.26 2.91
CA ARG A 46 6.25 -21.35 3.30
C ARG A 46 5.03 -20.82 4.03
N THR A 47 3.89 -21.46 3.75
CA THR A 47 2.64 -21.24 4.43
C THR A 47 2.27 -22.47 5.25
N LEU A 48 1.98 -22.29 6.53
CA LEU A 48 1.28 -23.30 7.35
C LEU A 48 -0.18 -22.87 7.45
N ALA A 49 -1.08 -23.63 6.84
CA ALA A 49 -2.52 -23.38 6.91
C ALA A 49 -3.17 -24.45 7.79
N GLY A 50 -4.06 -24.04 8.69
CA GLY A 50 -4.76 -24.95 9.57
C GLY A 50 -6.17 -24.47 9.87
N THR A 51 -6.98 -25.37 10.40
CA THR A 51 -8.27 -25.03 11.00
C THR A 51 -8.36 -25.66 12.37
N PHE A 52 -9.21 -25.08 13.20
CA PHE A 52 -9.50 -25.63 14.51
C PHE A 52 -11.00 -25.61 14.73
N THR A 53 -11.47 -26.63 15.45
CA THR A 53 -12.83 -26.76 15.94
C THR A 53 -12.83 -26.46 17.43
N GLY A 54 -13.92 -25.89 17.95
CA GLY A 54 -14.03 -25.57 19.37
C GLY A 54 -14.86 -24.32 19.63
N ASN A 55 -14.74 -23.81 20.86
CA ASN A 55 -15.53 -22.68 21.35
C ASN A 55 -14.64 -21.45 21.59
N ALA A 56 -13.61 -21.24 20.76
CA ALA A 56 -12.71 -20.11 20.92
C ALA A 56 -13.51 -18.80 20.79
N ARG A 57 -13.42 -17.97 21.84
CA ARG A 57 -14.13 -16.68 21.93
C ARG A 57 -13.25 -15.50 21.55
N SER A 58 -11.96 -15.73 21.39
CA SER A 58 -10.92 -14.71 21.23
C SER A 58 -9.87 -15.17 20.22
N ALA A 59 -9.71 -14.41 19.14
CA ALA A 59 -8.68 -14.63 18.14
C ALA A 59 -7.29 -14.36 18.71
N ALA A 60 -7.16 -13.38 19.59
CA ALA A 60 -5.94 -13.08 20.33
C ALA A 60 -5.50 -14.25 21.24
N ALA A 61 -6.46 -14.90 21.92
CA ALA A 61 -6.18 -16.10 22.72
C ALA A 61 -5.74 -17.27 21.84
N VAL A 62 -6.37 -17.45 20.66
CA VAL A 62 -5.95 -18.46 19.68
C VAL A 62 -4.54 -18.17 19.16
N LEU A 63 -4.23 -16.91 18.83
CA LEU A 63 -2.89 -16.49 18.44
C LEU A 63 -1.86 -16.80 19.53
N GLY A 64 -2.16 -16.44 20.79
CA GLY A 64 -1.28 -16.74 21.93
C GLY A 64 -1.02 -18.24 22.10
N GLY A 65 -2.07 -19.06 21.99
CA GLY A 65 -1.96 -20.52 21.99
C GLY A 65 -1.13 -21.05 20.82
N MET A 66 -1.33 -20.49 19.62
CA MET A 66 -0.57 -20.86 18.42
C MET A 66 0.92 -20.55 18.55
N VAL A 67 1.29 -19.36 19.04
CA VAL A 67 2.70 -19.01 19.26
C VAL A 67 3.37 -20.03 20.19
N GLY A 68 2.64 -20.50 21.20
CA GLY A 68 3.07 -21.62 22.05
C GLY A 68 3.22 -22.93 21.28
N GLY A 69 2.22 -23.31 20.49
CA GLY A 69 2.20 -24.55 19.70
C GLY A 69 3.25 -24.62 18.59
N LEU A 70 3.67 -23.47 18.05
CA LEU A 70 4.69 -23.37 17.02
C LEU A 70 6.12 -23.57 17.54
N ARG A 71 6.32 -23.67 18.86
CA ARG A 71 7.63 -23.98 19.49
C ARG A 71 8.25 -25.29 18.98
N GLY A 72 7.42 -26.26 18.57
CA GLY A 72 7.89 -27.53 18.01
C GLY A 72 8.24 -27.47 16.53
N TYR A 73 7.90 -26.37 15.84
CA TYR A 73 8.17 -26.17 14.41
C TYR A 73 9.30 -25.19 14.16
N PHE A 74 9.39 -24.12 14.95
CA PHE A 74 10.55 -23.25 14.97
C PHE A 74 11.56 -23.75 16.03
N ASP A 75 12.74 -23.14 16.10
CA ASP A 75 13.75 -23.48 17.10
C ASP A 75 13.41 -22.92 18.50
N GLY A 76 12.32 -22.15 18.58
CA GLY A 76 11.77 -21.55 19.77
C GLY A 76 10.40 -20.91 19.47
N PRO A 77 9.74 -20.29 20.45
CA PRO A 77 8.49 -19.59 20.18
C PRO A 77 8.73 -18.42 19.22
N PRO A 78 7.88 -18.23 18.20
CA PRO A 78 7.84 -16.99 17.44
C PRO A 78 7.79 -15.78 18.37
N VAL A 79 8.64 -14.78 18.11
CA VAL A 79 8.62 -13.50 18.80
C VAL A 79 7.71 -12.58 18.02
N VAL A 80 6.52 -12.31 18.56
CA VAL A 80 5.55 -11.40 17.94
C VAL A 80 6.08 -9.96 18.04
N SER A 81 6.31 -9.31 16.90
CA SER A 81 6.78 -7.92 16.80
C SER A 81 5.61 -6.94 16.88
N SER A 82 4.49 -7.29 16.27
CA SER A 82 3.27 -6.51 16.31
C SER A 82 2.05 -7.42 16.13
N ALA A 83 0.90 -7.01 16.64
CA ALA A 83 -0.35 -7.71 16.43
C ALA A 83 -1.50 -6.73 16.31
N VAL A 84 -2.46 -7.08 15.47
CA VAL A 84 -3.55 -6.22 15.09
C VAL A 84 -4.80 -7.07 14.93
N GLY A 85 -5.78 -6.89 15.81
CA GLY A 85 -7.02 -7.67 15.82
C GLY A 85 -8.26 -6.81 15.70
N ASP A 86 -9.38 -7.41 15.28
CA ASP A 86 -10.65 -6.70 15.22
C ASP A 86 -11.23 -6.40 16.62
N PRO A 87 -12.10 -5.38 16.77
CA PRO A 87 -12.65 -4.99 18.07
C PRO A 87 -13.51 -6.06 18.76
N ARG A 88 -14.00 -7.06 18.01
CA ARG A 88 -14.80 -8.17 18.53
C ARG A 88 -13.91 -9.38 18.88
N ASP A 89 -12.60 -9.25 18.69
CA ASP A 89 -11.61 -10.30 18.88
C ASP A 89 -11.93 -11.56 18.05
N ARG A 90 -12.41 -11.37 16.82
CA ARG A 90 -12.78 -12.45 15.89
C ARG A 90 -11.73 -12.68 14.81
N SER A 91 -10.78 -11.77 14.64
CA SER A 91 -9.68 -11.88 13.69
C SER A 91 -8.47 -11.16 14.24
N ILE A 92 -7.28 -11.70 13.99
CA ILE A 92 -6.01 -11.06 14.34
C ILE A 92 -4.94 -11.40 13.31
N MET A 93 -4.14 -10.41 12.93
CA MET A 93 -2.91 -10.58 12.19
C MET A 93 -1.76 -10.15 13.09
N ALA A 94 -0.72 -10.97 13.19
CA ALA A 94 0.47 -10.67 13.96
C ALA A 94 1.72 -10.93 13.16
N PHE A 95 2.65 -9.99 13.15
CA PHE A 95 3.96 -10.17 12.54
C PHE A 95 4.92 -10.76 13.56
N PHE A 96 5.86 -11.59 13.09
CA PHE A 96 6.78 -12.28 13.98
C PHE A 96 8.15 -12.51 13.36
N ASP A 97 9.14 -12.67 14.23
CA ASP A 97 10.46 -13.21 13.93
C ASP A 97 10.63 -14.59 14.59
N ALA A 98 11.32 -15.51 13.92
CA ALA A 98 11.64 -16.83 14.46
C ALA A 98 12.93 -17.40 13.83
N ARG A 99 13.31 -18.61 14.23
CA ARG A 99 14.34 -19.41 13.55
C ARG A 99 13.78 -20.78 13.19
N LEU A 100 14.13 -21.28 12.02
CA LEU A 100 13.80 -22.62 11.53
C LEU A 100 15.10 -23.35 11.20
N GLN A 101 15.50 -24.32 12.01
CA GLN A 101 16.77 -25.04 11.87
C GLN A 101 17.95 -24.08 11.71
N SER A 102 18.08 -23.14 12.65
CA SER A 102 19.04 -22.05 12.67
C SER A 102 18.93 -21.04 11.53
N THR A 103 17.94 -21.15 10.64
CA THR A 103 17.68 -20.14 9.59
C THR A 103 16.74 -19.07 10.14
N PRO A 104 17.11 -17.77 10.18
CA PRO A 104 16.19 -16.72 10.58
C PRO A 104 15.04 -16.61 9.59
N VAL A 105 13.83 -16.50 10.11
CA VAL A 105 12.60 -16.32 9.33
C VAL A 105 11.76 -15.20 9.91
N ARG A 106 11.00 -14.53 9.05
CA ARG A 106 10.03 -13.49 9.37
C ARG A 106 8.72 -13.77 8.67
N GLY A 107 7.61 -13.45 9.31
CA GLY A 107 6.31 -13.77 8.77
C GLY A 107 5.14 -13.03 9.40
N ALA A 108 3.95 -13.47 9.01
CA ALA A 108 2.70 -13.08 9.63
C ALA A 108 1.88 -14.33 10.02
N ILE A 109 1.25 -14.28 11.18
CA ILE A 109 0.22 -15.20 11.63
C ILE A 109 -1.12 -14.50 11.43
N MET A 110 -2.06 -15.17 10.81
CA MET A 110 -3.44 -14.72 10.64
C MET A 110 -4.35 -15.71 11.34
N VAL A 111 -5.28 -15.22 12.14
CA VAL A 111 -6.33 -16.01 12.79
C VAL A 111 -7.66 -15.39 12.42
N GLN A 112 -8.62 -16.23 12.05
CA GLN A 112 -9.99 -15.84 11.77
C GLN A 112 -10.94 -16.82 12.46
N LEU A 113 -11.75 -16.34 13.40
CA LEU A 113 -12.81 -17.10 14.02
C LEU A 113 -14.04 -17.15 13.12
N ALA A 114 -14.69 -18.31 13.07
CA ALA A 114 -16.00 -18.52 12.48
C ALA A 114 -17.10 -18.47 13.54
N ASP A 115 -18.33 -18.16 13.13
CA ASP A 115 -19.50 -18.15 14.02
C ASP A 115 -19.77 -19.57 14.50
N GLY A 116 -19.62 -19.80 15.81
CA GLY A 116 -19.58 -21.14 16.42
C GLY A 116 -18.30 -21.47 17.18
N GLY A 117 -17.25 -20.63 17.09
CA GLY A 117 -16.05 -20.72 17.93
C GLY A 117 -14.89 -21.53 17.35
N GLY A 118 -15.07 -22.18 16.19
CA GLY A 118 -13.96 -22.68 15.37
C GLY A 118 -13.33 -21.56 14.55
N GLY A 119 -12.37 -21.89 13.68
CA GLY A 119 -11.74 -20.89 12.82
C GLY A 119 -10.65 -21.43 11.91
N ALA A 120 -10.05 -20.51 11.17
CA ALA A 120 -8.92 -20.73 10.28
C ALA A 120 -7.70 -19.97 10.77
N VAL A 121 -6.53 -20.56 10.52
CA VAL A 121 -5.23 -19.98 10.86
C VAL A 121 -4.28 -20.13 9.70
N ALA A 122 -3.44 -19.12 9.48
CA ALA A 122 -2.39 -19.17 8.48
C ALA A 122 -1.11 -18.54 9.04
N VAL A 123 0.03 -19.21 8.81
CA VAL A 123 1.36 -18.69 9.14
C VAL A 123 2.13 -18.59 7.84
N LEU A 124 2.37 -17.38 7.36
CA LEU A 124 3.15 -17.13 6.16
C LEU A 124 4.52 -16.64 6.60
N PHE A 125 5.60 -17.28 6.17
CA PHE A 125 6.93 -16.86 6.54
C PHE A 125 7.97 -17.19 5.47
N ASP A 126 9.05 -16.46 5.51
CA ASP A 126 10.22 -16.66 4.65
C ASP A 126 11.45 -16.09 5.34
N ARG A 127 12.61 -16.19 4.69
CA ARG A 127 13.79 -15.44 5.12
C ARG A 127 13.49 -13.94 5.14
N PRO A 128 14.04 -13.17 6.09
CA PRO A 128 13.80 -11.73 6.16
C PRO A 128 14.11 -10.96 4.86
N ALA A 129 15.07 -11.41 4.06
CA ALA A 129 15.41 -10.80 2.78
C ALA A 129 14.40 -11.10 1.66
N ASP A 130 13.63 -12.20 1.78
CA ASP A 130 12.76 -12.72 0.73
C ASP A 130 11.27 -12.46 1.00
N ILE A 131 10.89 -12.27 2.27
CA ILE A 131 9.48 -12.18 2.69
C ILE A 131 8.68 -11.13 1.92
N ALA A 132 9.25 -9.97 1.60
CA ALA A 132 8.52 -8.95 0.87
C ALA A 132 8.13 -9.37 -0.55
N ARG A 133 8.96 -10.21 -1.19
CA ARG A 133 8.70 -10.78 -2.51
C ARG A 133 7.71 -11.95 -2.42
N SER A 134 7.87 -12.84 -1.44
CA SER A 134 7.08 -14.06 -1.33
C SER A 134 5.71 -13.88 -0.65
N PHE A 135 5.52 -12.84 0.16
CA PHE A 135 4.30 -12.62 0.93
C PHE A 135 3.04 -12.50 0.04
N LYS A 136 3.08 -11.66 -1.00
CA LYS A 136 1.93 -11.44 -1.89
C LYS A 136 1.51 -12.72 -2.64
N PRO A 137 2.44 -13.49 -3.24
CA PRO A 137 2.14 -14.80 -3.82
C PRO A 137 1.58 -15.81 -2.80
N MET A 138 2.17 -15.93 -1.61
CA MET A 138 1.67 -16.82 -0.54
C MET A 138 0.24 -16.43 -0.08
N ALA A 139 -0.01 -15.13 0.10
CA ALA A 139 -1.34 -14.66 0.47
C ALA A 139 -2.39 -14.89 -0.62
N ARG A 140 -1.98 -14.92 -1.90
CA ARG A 140 -2.87 -15.30 -3.02
C ARG A 140 -3.15 -16.80 -3.03
N GLN A 141 -2.13 -17.62 -2.76
CA GLN A 141 -2.28 -19.08 -2.66
C GLN A 141 -3.29 -19.46 -1.57
N LEU A 142 -3.27 -18.78 -0.43
CA LEU A 142 -4.26 -18.94 0.63
C LEU A 142 -5.68 -18.52 0.21
N ALA A 143 -5.81 -17.46 -0.59
CA ALA A 143 -7.11 -16.98 -1.05
C ALA A 143 -7.72 -17.85 -2.16
N GLY A 144 -6.89 -18.56 -2.93
CA GLY A 144 -7.31 -19.40 -4.05
C GLY A 144 -7.39 -20.90 -3.76
N GLY A 145 -6.89 -21.36 -2.61
CA GLY A 145 -6.99 -22.77 -2.20
C GLY A 145 -8.38 -23.13 -1.67
N PRO A 146 -8.79 -24.41 -1.71
CA PRO A 146 -9.95 -24.88 -0.97
C PRO A 146 -9.69 -24.71 0.53
N GLY A 147 -10.12 -23.57 1.09
CA GLY A 147 -10.08 -23.33 2.52
C GLY A 147 -10.92 -24.41 3.23
N PRO A 148 -10.44 -25.02 4.33
CA PRO A 148 -11.22 -26.04 5.01
C PRO A 148 -12.40 -25.38 5.76
N GLY A 149 -13.61 -25.59 5.27
CA GLY A 149 -14.85 -25.71 6.07
C GLY A 149 -15.44 -24.48 6.77
N GLY A 150 -14.82 -23.30 6.76
CA GLY A 150 -15.48 -22.05 7.17
C GLY A 150 -16.02 -21.29 5.96
N PRO A 151 -17.16 -20.58 6.03
CA PRO A 151 -17.52 -19.65 4.97
C PRO A 151 -16.35 -18.67 4.80
N ALA A 152 -15.71 -18.71 3.64
CA ALA A 152 -14.68 -17.76 3.27
C ALA A 152 -15.19 -16.34 3.58
N PRO A 153 -14.34 -15.41 4.07
CA PRO A 153 -14.71 -14.01 4.16
C PRO A 153 -15.34 -13.65 2.82
N ARG A 154 -16.63 -13.31 2.81
CA ARG A 154 -17.38 -13.10 1.55
C ARG A 154 -16.56 -12.14 0.72
N ALA A 155 -16.00 -12.64 -0.38
CA ALA A 155 -15.22 -11.83 -1.29
C ALA A 155 -16.16 -10.72 -1.74
N VAL A 156 -15.88 -9.48 -1.30
CA VAL A 156 -16.69 -8.34 -1.70
C VAL A 156 -16.47 -8.20 -3.21
N PRO A 157 -17.50 -8.40 -4.05
CA PRO A 157 -17.34 -8.34 -5.49
C PRO A 157 -16.84 -6.95 -5.87
N LEU A 158 -15.74 -6.90 -6.60
CA LEU A 158 -15.17 -5.66 -7.10
C LEU A 158 -15.69 -5.40 -8.52
N GLN A 159 -16.21 -4.20 -8.74
CA GLN A 159 -16.57 -3.73 -10.07
C GLN A 159 -15.35 -3.03 -10.66
N GLN A 160 -14.79 -3.57 -11.74
CA GLN A 160 -13.68 -2.93 -12.43
C GLN A 160 -14.12 -1.60 -13.02
N GLN A 161 -13.38 -0.55 -12.69
CA GLN A 161 -13.57 0.81 -13.19
C GLN A 161 -12.26 1.29 -13.80
N THR A 162 -12.35 1.93 -14.96
CA THR A 162 -11.20 2.59 -15.59
C THR A 162 -11.23 4.07 -15.18
N THR A 163 -10.07 4.64 -14.87
CA THR A 163 -9.97 6.08 -14.60
C THR A 163 -10.43 6.86 -15.83
N PRO A 164 -11.03 8.05 -15.67
CA PRO A 164 -11.48 8.85 -16.81
C PRO A 164 -10.38 9.27 -17.79
N ASP A 165 -9.10 9.23 -17.38
CA ASP A 165 -7.97 9.44 -18.29
C ASP A 165 -7.52 8.16 -19.04
N GLY A 166 -8.16 7.02 -18.79
CA GLY A 166 -7.87 5.73 -19.43
C GLY A 166 -6.54 5.09 -19.00
N LYS A 167 -5.83 5.66 -18.02
CA LYS A 167 -4.45 5.28 -17.69
C LYS A 167 -4.32 4.19 -16.64
N ALA A 168 -5.36 3.97 -15.83
CA ALA A 168 -5.41 2.91 -14.84
C ALA A 168 -6.79 2.26 -14.77
N ALA A 169 -6.83 1.03 -14.30
CA ALA A 169 -8.05 0.34 -13.91
C ALA A 169 -7.93 -0.12 -12.46
N ILE A 170 -9.04 -0.07 -11.73
CA ILE A 170 -9.14 -0.51 -10.34
C ILE A 170 -10.52 -1.11 -10.06
N GLY A 171 -10.54 -2.19 -9.31
CA GLY A 171 -11.76 -2.81 -8.81
C GLY A 171 -12.30 -2.05 -7.60
N VAL A 172 -13.53 -1.54 -7.71
CA VAL A 172 -14.19 -0.74 -6.67
C VAL A 172 -15.35 -1.56 -6.08
N PRO A 173 -15.43 -1.72 -4.75
CA PRO A 173 -16.56 -2.40 -4.10
C PRO A 173 -17.86 -1.61 -4.26
N ALA A 174 -19.00 -2.29 -4.12
CA ALA A 174 -20.28 -1.60 -4.06
C ALA A 174 -20.31 -0.56 -2.92
N GLY A 175 -20.77 0.65 -3.21
CA GLY A 175 -20.85 1.77 -2.24
C GLY A 175 -19.54 2.54 -2.04
N TRP A 176 -18.46 2.13 -2.70
CA TRP A 176 -17.18 2.88 -2.73
C TRP A 176 -17.10 3.68 -4.03
N ARG A 177 -16.22 4.68 -4.07
CA ARG A 177 -16.07 5.55 -5.25
C ARG A 177 -14.63 5.97 -5.48
N ILE A 178 -14.24 6.11 -6.75
CA ILE A 178 -13.00 6.81 -7.12
C ILE A 178 -13.18 8.29 -6.77
N THR A 179 -12.30 8.82 -5.94
CA THR A 179 -12.31 10.22 -5.48
C THR A 179 -11.22 11.08 -6.11
N GLY A 180 -10.18 10.44 -6.64
CA GLY A 180 -9.07 11.11 -7.28
C GLY A 180 -8.39 10.20 -8.31
N TRP A 181 -7.83 10.80 -9.35
CA TRP A 181 -7.01 10.10 -10.32
C TRP A 181 -6.08 11.07 -11.05
N GLY A 182 -5.00 10.52 -11.58
CA GLY A 182 -4.14 11.25 -12.50
C GLY A 182 -2.85 10.51 -12.77
N ASN A 183 -2.47 10.46 -14.05
CA ASN A 183 -1.22 9.83 -14.49
C ASN A 183 -1.13 8.35 -14.08
N GLY A 184 -2.25 7.65 -13.89
CA GLY A 184 -2.30 6.27 -13.42
C GLY A 184 -2.30 6.09 -11.88
N ALA A 185 -2.22 7.18 -11.11
CA ALA A 185 -2.57 7.14 -9.70
C ALA A 185 -4.10 7.15 -9.54
N VAL A 186 -4.60 6.50 -8.50
CA VAL A 186 -6.04 6.40 -8.20
C VAL A 186 -6.27 6.45 -6.71
N ASP A 187 -7.24 7.25 -6.28
CA ASP A 187 -7.71 7.33 -4.90
C ASP A 187 -9.15 6.79 -4.86
N VAL A 188 -9.42 5.85 -3.96
CA VAL A 188 -10.74 5.23 -3.76
C VAL A 188 -11.17 5.45 -2.32
N ALA A 189 -12.35 6.01 -2.11
CA ALA A 189 -12.96 6.18 -0.79
C ALA A 189 -14.11 5.20 -0.58
N GLY A 190 -14.14 4.59 0.60
CA GLY A 190 -15.23 3.76 1.08
C GLY A 190 -16.22 4.54 1.97
N PRO A 191 -17.44 4.00 2.19
CA PRO A 191 -18.59 4.67 2.81
C PRO A 191 -18.45 4.98 4.30
N GLN A 192 -17.34 4.65 4.96
CA GLN A 192 -17.09 4.95 6.36
C GLN A 192 -15.71 5.60 6.60
N GLY A 193 -15.12 6.22 5.57
CA GLY A 193 -13.80 6.87 5.66
C GLY A 193 -12.62 5.95 5.37
N GLN A 194 -12.87 4.76 4.81
CA GLN A 194 -11.81 3.96 4.22
C GLN A 194 -11.21 4.68 3.02
N MET A 195 -9.90 4.51 2.81
CA MET A 195 -9.15 5.07 1.69
C MET A 195 -8.22 4.03 1.10
N VAL A 196 -8.09 4.04 -0.23
CA VAL A 196 -7.11 3.26 -0.97
C VAL A 196 -6.48 4.17 -2.00
N ASP A 197 -5.20 4.48 -1.79
CA ASP A 197 -4.44 5.34 -2.69
C ASP A 197 -3.36 4.52 -3.35
N VAL A 198 -3.35 4.47 -4.68
CA VAL A 198 -2.45 3.62 -5.43
C VAL A 198 -1.70 4.40 -6.49
N GLY A 199 -0.42 4.07 -6.65
CA GLY A 199 0.39 4.60 -7.74
C GLY A 199 0.76 6.08 -7.61
N ILE A 200 0.65 6.67 -6.42
CA ILE A 200 1.05 8.06 -6.16
C ILE A 200 2.55 8.17 -6.37
N TYR A 201 2.93 9.12 -7.23
CA TYR A 201 4.31 9.45 -7.51
C TYR A 201 4.47 10.95 -7.34
N LEU A 202 5.28 11.35 -6.37
CA LEU A 202 5.57 12.74 -6.04
C LEU A 202 7.04 13.05 -6.30
N PRO A 203 7.37 13.97 -7.22
CA PRO A 203 8.70 14.53 -7.27
C PRO A 203 8.89 15.45 -6.06
N ILE A 204 9.96 15.22 -5.31
CA ILE A 204 10.38 16.04 -4.19
C ILE A 204 11.65 16.77 -4.58
N PHE A 205 11.67 18.08 -4.40
CA PHE A 205 12.78 18.93 -4.81
C PHE A 205 13.73 19.16 -3.63
N SER A 206 15.03 18.98 -3.84
CA SER A 206 16.04 19.23 -2.80
C SER A 206 16.42 20.71 -2.70
N ALA A 207 16.13 21.51 -3.72
CA ALA A 207 16.31 22.96 -3.71
C ALA A 207 15.31 23.62 -4.67
N PRO A 208 15.04 24.93 -4.52
CA PRO A 208 14.32 25.71 -5.53
C PRO A 208 14.94 25.55 -6.91
N THR A 209 14.09 25.59 -7.95
CA THR A 209 14.57 25.60 -9.32
C THR A 209 15.25 26.92 -9.66
N TYR A 210 15.94 27.02 -10.80
CA TYR A 210 16.50 28.30 -11.26
C TYR A 210 15.43 29.39 -11.44
N GLY A 211 14.18 29.01 -11.68
CA GLY A 211 13.03 29.93 -11.75
C GLY A 211 12.38 30.23 -10.39
N GLY A 212 12.99 29.83 -9.28
CA GLY A 212 12.45 29.97 -7.93
C GLY A 212 11.62 28.76 -7.46
N PRO A 213 10.93 28.89 -6.31
CA PRO A 213 10.09 27.83 -5.78
C PRO A 213 8.81 27.66 -6.60
N ILE A 214 8.61 26.45 -7.12
CA ILE A 214 7.36 25.98 -7.72
C ILE A 214 6.25 25.97 -6.65
N PRO A 215 5.14 26.70 -6.86
CA PRO A 215 4.00 26.69 -5.95
C PRO A 215 3.43 25.28 -5.75
N GLY A 216 3.22 24.89 -4.50
CA GLY A 216 2.65 23.58 -4.14
C GLY A 216 3.62 22.40 -4.22
N ALA A 217 4.86 22.60 -4.67
CA ALA A 217 5.88 21.55 -4.62
C ALA A 217 6.35 21.29 -3.19
N VAL A 218 6.84 20.06 -2.96
CA VAL A 218 7.46 19.67 -1.69
C VAL A 218 8.97 19.85 -1.83
N TYR A 219 9.57 20.58 -0.89
CA TYR A 219 11.01 20.80 -0.82
C TYR A 219 11.61 20.09 0.39
N LEU A 220 12.37 19.02 0.14
CA LEU A 220 13.09 18.26 1.16
C LEU A 220 14.41 17.74 0.57
N PRO A 221 15.50 17.70 1.37
CA PRO A 221 16.70 16.98 0.96
C PRO A 221 16.37 15.52 0.65
N PHE A 222 17.20 14.83 -0.13
CA PHE A 222 16.97 13.41 -0.39
C PHE A 222 16.98 12.61 0.91
N ILE A 223 15.87 11.90 1.17
CA ILE A 223 15.73 11.00 2.30
C ILE A 223 15.68 9.57 1.77
N ALA A 224 16.80 8.85 1.92
CA ALA A 224 16.89 7.47 1.46
C ALA A 224 15.99 6.53 2.27
N ASP A 225 15.86 6.73 3.58
CA ASP A 225 15.06 5.85 4.43
C ASP A 225 13.54 6.10 4.24
N PRO A 226 12.74 5.12 3.76
CA PRO A 226 11.30 5.26 3.60
C PRO A 226 10.54 5.63 4.89
N THR A 227 11.02 5.21 6.07
CA THR A 227 10.44 5.51 7.39
C THR A 227 10.64 6.97 7.78
N VAL A 228 11.77 7.56 7.42
CA VAL A 228 12.00 9.00 7.66
C VAL A 228 11.25 9.81 6.60
N ALA A 229 11.26 9.34 5.35
CA ALA A 229 10.61 10.02 4.23
C ALA A 229 9.10 10.13 4.41
N VAL A 230 8.41 9.05 4.81
CA VAL A 230 6.95 9.06 5.00
C VAL A 230 6.51 10.07 6.05
N ARG A 231 7.29 10.25 7.13
CA ARG A 231 6.99 11.24 8.17
C ARG A 231 7.22 12.66 7.64
N ALA A 232 8.41 12.93 7.10
CA ALA A 232 8.79 14.25 6.62
C ALA A 232 7.89 14.73 5.47
N VAL A 233 7.59 13.87 4.50
CA VAL A 233 6.71 14.21 3.37
C VAL A 233 5.28 14.43 3.86
N SER A 234 4.74 13.55 4.71
CA SER A 234 3.39 13.71 5.26
C SER A 234 3.24 14.98 6.09
N GLU A 235 4.28 15.38 6.83
CA GLU A 235 4.28 16.61 7.61
C GLU A 235 4.21 17.85 6.71
N VAL A 236 4.99 17.90 5.62
CA VAL A 236 4.92 19.00 4.65
C VAL A 236 3.55 19.03 3.97
N LEU A 237 3.06 17.89 3.49
CA LEU A 237 1.75 17.80 2.83
C LEU A 237 0.60 18.14 3.79
N GLY A 238 0.67 17.69 5.04
CA GLY A 238 -0.29 17.99 6.09
C GLY A 238 -0.38 19.49 6.37
N ARG A 239 0.77 20.18 6.49
CA ARG A 239 0.81 21.65 6.60
C ARG A 239 0.23 22.35 5.38
N GLN A 240 0.57 21.90 4.18
CA GLN A 240 0.05 22.47 2.94
C GLN A 240 -1.47 22.30 2.83
N ALA A 241 -2.00 21.13 3.21
CA ALA A 241 -3.43 20.86 3.25
C ALA A 241 -4.13 21.77 4.28
N ALA A 242 -3.59 21.87 5.49
CA ALA A 242 -4.13 22.74 6.55
C ALA A 242 -4.16 24.21 6.13
N ALA A 243 -3.10 24.71 5.48
CA ALA A 243 -3.04 26.08 4.96
C ALA A 243 -4.09 26.37 3.87
N ARG A 244 -4.64 25.33 3.22
CA ARG A 244 -5.72 25.41 2.23
C ARG A 244 -7.09 25.09 2.81
N GLY A 245 -7.21 24.95 4.13
CA GLY A 245 -8.45 24.55 4.81
C GLY A 245 -8.85 23.09 4.60
N GLY A 246 -7.95 22.26 4.07
CA GLY A 246 -8.15 20.82 3.88
C GLY A 246 -7.77 19.99 5.10
N MET A 247 -8.21 18.73 5.13
CA MET A 247 -7.81 17.79 6.17
C MET A 247 -6.40 17.26 5.91
N GLY A 248 -5.43 17.73 6.70
CA GLY A 248 -4.07 17.21 6.68
C GLY A 248 -3.93 15.86 7.38
N ILE A 249 -2.92 15.11 6.95
CA ILE A 249 -2.37 13.99 7.71
C ILE A 249 -1.37 14.54 8.73
N SER A 250 -1.44 14.06 9.98
CA SER A 250 -0.60 14.47 11.10
C SER A 250 -0.25 13.28 11.98
N ASP A 251 0.68 13.46 12.93
CA ASP A 251 1.07 12.45 13.92
C ASP A 251 1.46 11.09 13.31
N VAL A 252 2.22 11.11 12.20
CA VAL A 252 2.61 9.88 11.51
C VAL A 252 3.63 9.09 12.34
N GLU A 253 3.17 7.94 12.83
CA GLU A 253 3.97 6.96 13.55
C GLU A 253 4.14 5.70 12.71
N VAL A 254 5.39 5.35 12.35
CA VAL A 254 5.69 4.03 11.78
C VAL A 254 5.75 3.02 12.92
N VAL A 255 4.75 2.14 12.97
CA VAL A 255 4.64 1.05 13.95
C VAL A 255 5.50 -0.13 13.53
N GLU A 256 5.47 -0.46 12.24
CA GLU A 256 6.24 -1.56 11.69
C GLU A 256 6.75 -1.24 10.29
N ARG A 257 7.90 -1.82 9.96
CA ARG A 257 8.57 -1.68 8.67
C ARG A 257 9.13 -3.02 8.22
N VAL A 258 8.82 -3.37 6.97
CA VAL A 258 9.42 -4.49 6.26
C VAL A 258 10.09 -3.96 5.00
N PRO A 259 11.43 -3.91 4.93
CA PRO A 259 12.14 -3.55 3.70
C PRO A 259 11.71 -4.44 2.53
N THR A 260 11.59 -3.86 1.34
CA THR A 260 11.21 -4.58 0.12
C THR A 260 12.07 -4.10 -1.05
N PRO A 261 12.32 -4.96 -2.06
CA PRO A 261 12.83 -4.48 -3.33
C PRO A 261 11.97 -3.32 -3.87
N PRO A 262 12.60 -2.25 -4.39
CA PRO A 262 11.87 -1.09 -4.89
C PRO A 262 11.03 -1.47 -6.12
N PRO A 263 9.73 -1.14 -6.16
CA PRO A 263 8.88 -1.41 -7.32
C PRO A 263 9.36 -0.72 -8.60
N THR A 264 10.09 0.39 -8.44
CA THR A 264 10.69 1.19 -9.51
C THR A 264 12.03 0.61 -9.99
N GLY A 265 12.55 -0.44 -9.34
CA GLY A 265 13.88 -0.96 -9.61
C GLY A 265 15.03 -0.09 -9.08
N ALA A 266 14.74 1.03 -8.42
CA ALA A 266 15.73 1.97 -7.91
C ALA A 266 15.42 2.48 -6.49
N GLY A 267 16.48 2.79 -5.75
CA GLY A 267 16.39 3.37 -4.41
C GLY A 267 16.01 2.38 -3.31
N GLN A 268 15.32 2.85 -2.27
CA GLN A 268 14.91 2.02 -1.13
C GLN A 268 13.39 1.94 -1.04
N ALA A 269 12.86 0.82 -0.57
CA ALA A 269 11.44 0.67 -0.34
C ALA A 269 11.13 -0.13 0.91
N ALA A 270 9.95 0.10 1.49
CA ALA A 270 9.42 -0.68 2.59
C ALA A 270 7.90 -0.75 2.53
N TYR A 271 7.36 -1.90 2.91
CA TYR A 271 6.01 -1.97 3.45
C TYR A 271 6.03 -1.47 4.88
N MET A 272 5.01 -0.70 5.27
CA MET A 272 4.92 -0.11 6.60
C MET A 272 3.50 -0.18 7.13
N PHE A 273 3.40 -0.41 8.42
CA PHE A 273 2.18 -0.17 9.18
C PHE A 273 2.33 1.16 9.91
N LEU A 274 1.37 2.04 9.71
CA LEU A 274 1.42 3.42 10.20
C LEU A 274 0.19 3.72 11.05
N ARG A 275 0.39 4.52 12.09
CA ARG A 275 -0.66 5.30 12.76
C ARG A 275 -0.54 6.75 12.33
N SER A 276 -1.67 7.42 12.21
CA SER A 276 -1.72 8.87 11.97
C SER A 276 -3.06 9.46 12.38
N ARG A 277 -3.17 10.79 12.30
CA ARG A 277 -4.44 11.49 12.38
C ARG A 277 -4.77 12.14 11.04
N VAL A 278 -5.96 11.84 10.51
CA VAL A 278 -6.49 12.45 9.29
C VAL A 278 -7.66 13.34 9.69
N GLY A 279 -7.56 14.65 9.44
CA GLY A 279 -8.57 15.61 9.92
C GLY A 279 -8.76 15.54 11.44
N GLY A 280 -7.68 15.25 12.17
CA GLY A 280 -7.71 15.07 13.62
C GLY A 280 -8.31 13.76 14.11
N ARG A 281 -8.67 12.80 13.25
CA ARG A 281 -9.20 11.47 13.66
C ARG A 281 -8.13 10.38 13.56
N PRO A 282 -7.99 9.48 14.57
CA PRO A 282 -7.05 8.36 14.51
C PRO A 282 -7.32 7.46 13.31
N ASN A 283 -6.28 7.19 12.54
CA ASN A 283 -6.30 6.30 11.38
C ASN A 283 -5.14 5.30 11.47
N LEU A 284 -5.38 4.12 10.91
CA LEU A 284 -4.38 3.12 10.64
C LEU A 284 -4.15 3.04 9.14
N HIS A 285 -2.90 2.75 8.75
CA HIS A 285 -2.52 2.60 7.37
C HIS A 285 -1.60 1.40 7.19
N PHE A 286 -1.77 0.71 6.07
CA PHE A 286 -0.75 -0.18 5.53
C PHE A 286 -0.27 0.45 4.22
N ALA A 287 1.02 0.74 4.11
CA ALA A 287 1.58 1.52 3.02
C ALA A 287 2.80 0.82 2.40
N LEU A 288 3.02 1.08 1.12
CA LEU A 288 4.25 0.81 0.39
C LEU A 288 4.87 2.15 0.04
N VAL A 289 6.09 2.37 0.50
CA VAL A 289 6.83 3.61 0.25
C VAL A 289 8.13 3.27 -0.44
N ASN A 290 8.44 3.98 -1.51
CA ASN A 290 9.72 3.89 -2.21
C ASN A 290 10.30 5.28 -2.42
N THR A 291 11.58 5.42 -2.12
CA THR A 291 12.37 6.65 -2.28
C THR A 291 13.48 6.37 -3.28
N ALA A 292 13.68 7.23 -4.28
CA ALA A 292 14.75 7.06 -5.26
C ALA A 292 15.27 8.41 -5.75
N ILE A 293 16.57 8.55 -5.97
CA ILE A 293 17.12 9.75 -6.62
C ILE A 293 16.64 9.77 -8.07
N ILE A 294 16.12 10.92 -8.53
CA ILE A 294 15.82 11.13 -9.94
C ILE A 294 17.01 11.83 -10.59
N ASP A 295 17.45 12.94 -10.01
CA ASP A 295 18.59 13.74 -10.46
C ASP A 295 19.26 14.46 -9.27
N GLN A 296 20.18 15.39 -9.56
CA GLN A 296 20.91 16.13 -8.53
C GLN A 296 20.04 17.10 -7.71
N ARG A 297 18.82 17.42 -8.15
CA ARG A 297 17.95 18.42 -7.51
C ARG A 297 16.61 17.87 -7.07
N SER A 298 16.33 16.60 -7.35
CA SER A 298 15.06 16.00 -7.04
C SER A 298 15.14 14.49 -6.84
N TRP A 299 14.16 13.99 -6.11
CA TRP A 299 14.01 12.58 -5.82
C TRP A 299 12.53 12.18 -5.86
N ALA A 300 12.30 10.92 -6.16
CA ALA A 300 11.00 10.31 -6.27
C ALA A 300 10.54 9.83 -4.90
N TYR A 301 9.33 10.25 -4.51
CA TYR A 301 8.57 9.65 -3.43
C TYR A 301 7.37 8.91 -4.03
N TYR A 302 7.48 7.59 -4.09
CA TYR A 302 6.36 6.72 -4.44
C TYR A 302 5.62 6.32 -3.16
N TYR A 303 4.30 6.45 -3.20
CA TYR A 303 3.42 6.11 -2.10
C TYR A 303 2.22 5.34 -2.60
N SER A 304 1.86 4.29 -1.90
CA SER A 304 0.60 3.58 -2.10
C SER A 304 0.16 3.05 -0.76
N THR A 305 -1.11 3.20 -0.42
CA THR A 305 -1.62 2.87 0.91
C THR A 305 -3.04 2.36 0.85
N VAL A 306 -3.39 1.61 1.87
CA VAL A 306 -4.77 1.49 2.35
C VAL A 306 -4.84 2.11 3.73
N GLY A 307 -5.95 2.75 4.06
CA GLY A 307 -6.12 3.49 5.30
C GLY A 307 -7.58 3.55 5.72
N ALA A 308 -7.84 3.70 7.00
CA ALA A 308 -9.18 3.92 7.53
C ALA A 308 -9.11 4.38 8.99
N PRO A 309 -10.20 4.94 9.53
CA PRO A 309 -10.32 5.18 10.97
C PRO A 309 -10.01 3.90 11.75
N ASP A 310 -9.27 4.04 12.85
CA ASP A 310 -8.74 2.93 13.65
C ASP A 310 -9.81 1.87 13.96
N GLY A 311 -11.00 2.32 14.41
CA GLY A 311 -12.12 1.45 14.77
C GLY A 311 -12.72 0.60 13.65
N ILE A 312 -12.42 0.88 12.37
CA ILE A 312 -12.94 0.10 11.23
C ILE A 312 -11.85 -0.46 10.31
N PHE A 313 -10.60 -0.04 10.46
CA PHE A 313 -9.51 -0.45 9.58
C PHE A 313 -9.42 -1.96 9.44
N GLN A 314 -9.49 -2.68 10.57
CA GLN A 314 -9.34 -4.14 10.57
C GLN A 314 -10.45 -4.86 9.81
N ARG A 315 -11.69 -4.45 10.09
CA ARG A 315 -12.89 -5.02 9.46
C ARG A 315 -12.80 -4.93 7.94
N ASP A 316 -12.28 -3.81 7.43
CA ASP A 316 -12.27 -3.53 6.00
C ASP A 316 -10.91 -3.75 5.34
N PHE A 317 -9.89 -4.15 6.10
CA PHE A 317 -8.52 -4.27 5.63
C PHE A 317 -8.42 -5.21 4.42
N VAL A 318 -9.04 -6.38 4.49
CA VAL A 318 -9.04 -7.35 3.38
C VAL A 318 -9.73 -6.78 2.15
N THR A 319 -10.85 -6.06 2.31
CA THR A 319 -11.54 -5.38 1.20
C THR A 319 -10.64 -4.33 0.58
N MET A 320 -10.05 -3.44 1.39
CA MET A 320 -9.12 -2.41 0.92
C MET A 320 -7.90 -3.01 0.21
N LEU A 321 -7.35 -4.11 0.73
CA LEU A 321 -6.23 -4.81 0.12
C LEU A 321 -6.62 -5.46 -1.20
N ASN A 322 -7.85 -5.95 -1.34
CA ASN A 322 -8.38 -6.46 -2.61
C ASN A 322 -8.53 -5.34 -3.63
N VAL A 323 -9.01 -4.16 -3.22
CA VAL A 323 -9.04 -2.95 -4.07
C VAL A 323 -7.64 -2.60 -4.53
N TRP A 324 -6.67 -2.48 -3.62
CA TRP A 324 -5.27 -2.22 -3.98
C TRP A 324 -4.75 -3.29 -4.96
N ARG A 325 -4.95 -4.57 -4.68
CA ARG A 325 -4.47 -5.67 -5.54
C ARG A 325 -5.08 -5.67 -6.95
N SER A 326 -6.29 -5.14 -7.09
CA SER A 326 -7.01 -5.05 -8.36
C SER A 326 -6.54 -3.89 -9.24
N TRP A 327 -5.77 -2.96 -8.67
CA TRP A 327 -5.18 -1.86 -9.42
C TRP A 327 -4.17 -2.38 -10.44
N SER A 328 -4.30 -1.87 -11.66
CA SER A 328 -3.38 -2.13 -12.75
C SER A 328 -3.11 -0.84 -13.52
N LEU A 329 -1.85 -0.66 -13.90
CA LEU A 329 -1.43 0.38 -14.83
C LEU A 329 -1.53 -0.15 -16.25
N ASN A 330 -1.89 0.72 -17.20
CA ASN A 330 -1.59 0.45 -18.59
C ASN A 330 -0.05 0.29 -18.74
N PRO A 331 0.45 -0.83 -19.31
CA PRO A 331 1.90 -1.07 -19.46
C PRO A 331 2.65 0.05 -20.19
N GLN A 332 1.99 0.78 -21.08
CA GLN A 332 2.55 1.95 -21.76
C GLN A 332 2.80 3.11 -20.77
N VAL A 333 1.88 3.34 -19.83
CA VAL A 333 1.97 4.41 -18.82
C VAL A 333 3.11 4.19 -17.82
N LEU A 334 3.44 2.93 -17.49
CA LEU A 334 4.61 2.63 -16.65
C LEU A 334 5.92 2.95 -17.38
N ARG A 335 6.02 2.61 -18.67
CA ARG A 335 7.17 2.94 -19.53
C ARG A 335 7.29 4.46 -19.74
N ASP A 336 6.17 5.11 -20.06
CA ASP A 336 6.09 6.56 -20.23
C ASP A 336 6.47 7.27 -18.93
N ARG A 337 6.05 6.81 -17.74
CA ARG A 337 6.46 7.42 -16.46
C ARG A 337 7.97 7.39 -16.26
N MET A 338 8.64 6.27 -16.58
CA MET A 338 10.09 6.15 -16.39
C MET A 338 10.87 6.94 -17.46
N GLN A 339 10.39 6.99 -18.70
CA GLN A 339 11.00 7.77 -19.78
C GLN A 339 10.69 9.28 -19.68
N ASP A 340 9.48 9.67 -19.28
CA ASP A 340 9.06 11.06 -19.09
C ASP A 340 9.78 11.70 -17.90
N ALA A 341 9.91 11.00 -16.77
CA ALA A 341 10.68 11.49 -15.63
C ALA A 341 12.16 11.74 -16.02
N ALA A 342 12.76 10.85 -16.82
CA ALA A 342 14.15 10.97 -17.25
C ALA A 342 14.38 11.97 -18.41
N THR A 343 13.35 12.26 -19.21
CA THR A 343 13.47 13.08 -20.44
C THR A 343 12.86 14.47 -20.28
N LYS A 344 11.66 14.59 -19.70
CA LYS A 344 10.98 15.90 -19.53
C LYS A 344 11.65 16.77 -18.47
N MET A 345 12.40 16.19 -17.53
CA MET A 345 13.18 16.92 -16.51
C MET A 345 14.45 17.60 -17.07
N ARG A 346 14.91 17.20 -18.27
CA ARG A 346 16.01 17.88 -18.99
C ARG A 346 15.58 19.13 -19.77
N GLN A 347 14.27 19.37 -19.94
CA GLN A 347 13.72 20.45 -20.79
C GLN A 347 12.80 21.43 -20.04
N THR A 348 12.72 21.38 -18.70
CA THR A 348 11.60 21.96 -17.91
C THR A 348 11.89 23.33 -17.29
N SER A 349 11.49 24.41 -17.96
CA SER A 349 11.23 25.71 -17.31
C SER A 349 9.82 26.23 -17.64
N GLU A 350 9.29 25.97 -18.84
CA GLU A 350 7.95 26.42 -19.25
C GLU A 350 6.83 25.40 -18.96
N ILE A 351 7.14 24.09 -19.00
CA ILE A 351 6.17 22.99 -18.73
C ILE A 351 5.86 22.85 -17.23
N LEU A 352 6.74 23.31 -16.34
CA LEU A 352 6.57 23.23 -14.88
C LEU A 352 5.36 24.03 -14.38
N GLN A 353 5.00 25.12 -15.08
CA GLN A 353 3.85 25.94 -14.70
C GLN A 353 2.51 25.27 -15.02
N SER A 354 2.44 24.36 -16.00
CA SER A 354 1.19 23.65 -16.37
C SER A 354 1.02 22.33 -15.62
N ALA A 355 2.11 21.60 -15.36
CA ALA A 355 2.09 20.35 -14.59
C ALA A 355 1.81 20.57 -13.09
N ALA A 356 2.39 21.62 -12.48
CA ALA A 356 2.08 22.00 -11.10
C ALA A 356 0.61 22.40 -10.92
N ARG A 357 0.01 23.05 -11.93
CA ARG A 357 -1.45 23.36 -11.95
C ARG A 357 -2.31 22.10 -12.08
N GLY A 358 -1.94 21.17 -12.95
CA GLY A 358 -2.68 19.91 -13.13
C GLY A 358 -2.62 18.97 -11.92
N GLN A 359 -1.43 18.82 -11.31
CA GLN A 359 -1.22 17.96 -10.15
C GLN A 359 -1.76 18.61 -8.87
N SER A 360 -1.57 19.92 -8.65
CA SER A 360 -2.22 20.62 -7.52
C SER A 360 -3.74 20.58 -7.66
N ALA A 361 -4.31 20.82 -8.85
CA ALA A 361 -5.77 20.74 -9.02
C ALA A 361 -6.31 19.30 -8.85
N ALA A 362 -5.55 18.27 -9.19
CA ALA A 362 -5.93 16.89 -8.93
C ALA A 362 -5.90 16.57 -7.41
N PHE A 363 -4.84 16.98 -6.71
CA PHE A 363 -4.74 16.85 -5.25
C PHE A 363 -5.77 17.71 -4.50
N ASP A 364 -6.01 18.94 -4.94
CA ASP A 364 -7.02 19.84 -4.34
C ASP A 364 -8.44 19.29 -4.55
N ARG A 365 -8.75 18.73 -5.73
CA ARG A 365 -10.04 18.06 -5.99
C ARG A 365 -10.18 16.76 -5.20
N ALA A 366 -9.13 15.97 -5.07
CA ALA A 366 -9.14 14.75 -4.26
C ALA A 366 -9.33 15.08 -2.77
N ASN A 367 -8.60 16.06 -2.25
CA ASN A 367 -8.73 16.54 -0.87
C ASN A 367 -10.12 17.16 -0.59
N LYS A 368 -10.68 17.92 -1.54
CA LYS A 368 -12.03 18.50 -1.42
C LYS A 368 -13.12 17.43 -1.54
N GLY A 369 -12.98 16.48 -2.46
CA GLY A 369 -13.85 15.32 -2.60
C GLY A 369 -13.86 14.44 -1.34
N PHE A 370 -12.70 14.28 -0.72
CA PHE A 370 -12.52 13.57 0.54
C PHE A 370 -13.11 14.34 1.74
N ASP A 371 -12.94 15.68 1.79
CA ASP A 371 -13.58 16.55 2.79
C ASP A 371 -15.10 16.53 2.73
N TYR A 372 -15.69 16.64 1.54
CA TYR A 372 -17.14 16.61 1.34
C TYR A 372 -17.72 15.24 1.69
N TYR A 373 -16.99 14.19 1.30
CA TYR A 373 -17.33 12.82 1.64
C TYR A 373 -17.37 12.56 3.15
N ILE A 374 -16.38 13.05 3.91
CA ILE A 374 -16.33 12.90 5.38
C ILE A 374 -17.37 13.76 6.09
N ARG A 375 -17.73 14.93 5.53
CA ARG A 375 -18.76 15.81 6.06
C ARG A 375 -20.19 15.39 5.72
N GLY A 376 -20.37 14.37 4.87
CA GLY A 376 -21.70 13.94 4.41
C GLY A 376 -22.37 14.98 3.50
N VAL A 377 -21.58 15.78 2.78
CA VAL A 377 -22.05 16.87 1.93
C VAL A 377 -21.81 16.50 0.47
N GLU A 378 -22.77 16.81 -0.40
CA GLU A 378 -22.64 16.64 -1.86
C GLU A 378 -22.90 17.95 -2.61
N VAL A 379 -22.25 18.09 -3.77
CA VAL A 379 -22.41 19.27 -4.64
C VAL A 379 -23.55 19.01 -5.61
N LEU A 380 -24.64 19.77 -5.48
CA LEU A 380 -25.79 19.73 -6.36
C LEU A 380 -25.64 20.81 -7.44
N GLU A 381 -25.84 20.45 -8.71
CA GLU A 381 -25.88 21.39 -9.83
C GLU A 381 -27.31 21.51 -10.37
N HIS A 382 -27.80 22.75 -10.48
CA HIS A 382 -29.02 23.04 -11.22
C HIS A 382 -28.70 23.11 -12.71
N THR A 383 -29.03 22.05 -13.45
CA THR A 383 -28.64 21.83 -14.85
C THR A 383 -28.99 23.00 -15.78
N PRO A 384 -30.16 23.67 -15.67
CA PRO A 384 -30.50 24.79 -16.55
C PRO A 384 -29.66 26.06 -16.36
N THR A 385 -29.17 26.33 -15.14
CA THR A 385 -28.41 27.56 -14.84
C THR A 385 -26.94 27.31 -14.58
N GLY A 386 -26.52 26.05 -14.38
CA GLY A 386 -25.16 25.68 -13.99
C GLY A 386 -24.78 26.14 -12.57
N ALA A 387 -25.75 26.61 -11.79
CA ALA A 387 -25.54 27.02 -10.40
C ALA A 387 -25.26 25.79 -9.53
N ARG A 388 -24.31 25.93 -8.60
CA ARG A 388 -23.86 24.86 -7.71
C ARG A 388 -23.95 25.29 -6.26
N ALA A 389 -24.33 24.36 -5.40
CA ALA A 389 -24.32 24.56 -3.96
C ALA A 389 -24.12 23.23 -3.23
N ASN A 390 -23.61 23.34 -2.00
CA ASN A 390 -23.31 22.22 -1.12
C ASN A 390 -24.54 21.90 -0.28
N PHE A 391 -24.98 20.66 -0.28
CA PHE A 391 -26.12 20.21 0.51
C PHE A 391 -25.78 18.94 1.28
N ASP A 392 -26.52 18.69 2.36
CA ASP A 392 -26.53 17.38 2.98
C ASP A 392 -26.87 16.30 1.94
N ARG A 393 -26.18 15.15 2.04
CA ARG A 393 -26.27 14.07 1.08
C ARG A 393 -27.69 13.55 0.89
N ASP A 394 -28.43 13.35 1.97
CA ASP A 394 -29.78 12.77 1.89
C ASP A 394 -30.75 13.75 1.20
N TYR A 395 -30.54 15.05 1.43
CA TYR A 395 -31.27 16.10 0.73
C TYR A 395 -30.92 16.17 -0.76
N ALA A 396 -29.63 16.14 -1.10
CA ALA A 396 -29.17 16.18 -2.49
C ALA A 396 -29.72 14.98 -3.30
N ASP A 397 -29.66 13.78 -2.73
CA ASP A 397 -30.21 12.56 -3.33
C ASP A 397 -31.73 12.67 -3.53
N ALA A 398 -32.46 13.19 -2.54
CA ALA A 398 -33.91 13.39 -2.65
C ALA A 398 -34.29 14.39 -3.75
N VAL A 399 -33.55 15.50 -3.90
CA VAL A 399 -33.79 16.53 -4.91
C VAL A 399 -33.52 16.02 -6.32
N VAL A 400 -32.42 15.28 -6.52
CA VAL A 400 -32.12 14.66 -7.82
C VAL A 400 -33.15 13.60 -8.17
N LYS A 401 -33.57 12.77 -7.21
CA LYS A 401 -34.62 11.76 -7.44
C LYS A 401 -35.97 12.39 -7.81
N ALA A 402 -36.33 13.51 -7.20
CA ALA A 402 -37.56 14.22 -7.49
C ALA A 402 -37.55 14.92 -8.86
N ASN A 403 -36.39 15.42 -9.30
CA ASN A 403 -36.26 16.21 -10.54
C ASN A 403 -34.94 15.92 -11.29
N PRO A 404 -34.74 14.70 -11.84
CA PRO A 404 -33.45 14.28 -12.39
C PRO A 404 -33.04 15.02 -13.67
N THR A 405 -33.98 15.70 -14.33
CA THR A 405 -33.70 16.54 -15.51
C THR A 405 -33.24 17.95 -15.14
N LYS A 406 -33.56 18.43 -13.93
CA LYS A 406 -33.22 19.78 -13.46
C LYS A 406 -32.02 19.81 -12.53
N PHE A 407 -31.74 18.71 -11.85
CA PHE A 407 -30.64 18.63 -10.89
C PHE A 407 -29.80 17.39 -11.13
N ARG A 408 -28.49 17.54 -10.94
CA ARG A 408 -27.56 16.41 -10.93
C ARG A 408 -26.55 16.57 -9.81
N LEU A 409 -26.07 15.43 -9.30
CA LEU A 409 -24.89 15.40 -8.45
C LEU A 409 -23.66 15.68 -9.30
N VAL A 410 -22.80 16.57 -8.83
CA VAL A 410 -21.53 16.85 -9.46
C VAL A 410 -20.52 15.81 -8.97
N PRO A 411 -19.85 15.05 -9.86
CA PRO A 411 -18.79 14.15 -9.45
C PRO A 411 -17.56 14.93 -8.97
N PRO A 412 -16.76 14.42 -8.01
CA PRO A 412 -15.61 15.12 -7.43
C PRO A 412 -14.62 15.68 -8.45
N SER A 413 -14.51 15.04 -9.61
CA SER A 413 -13.64 15.48 -10.71
C SER A 413 -14.06 16.78 -11.39
N GLN A 414 -15.33 17.14 -11.23
CA GLN A 414 -15.91 18.36 -11.76
C GLN A 414 -15.98 19.47 -10.71
N TYR A 415 -15.51 19.26 -9.48
CA TYR A 415 -15.50 20.29 -8.44
C TYR A 415 -14.63 21.48 -8.86
N ARG A 416 -15.19 22.68 -8.70
CA ARG A 416 -14.47 23.94 -8.86
C ARG A 416 -13.83 24.31 -7.53
N THR A 417 -12.78 25.11 -7.56
CA THR A 417 -12.17 25.68 -6.35
C THR A 417 -13.17 26.53 -5.54
N THR A 418 -14.15 27.17 -6.20
CA THR A 418 -15.16 28.06 -5.62
C THR A 418 -16.48 27.40 -5.22
N ASP A 419 -16.70 26.13 -5.57
CA ASP A 419 -17.89 25.36 -5.14
C ASP A 419 -17.87 25.14 -3.61
#